data_AF-A0A939YK12-F1
#
_entry.id   AF-A0A939YK12-F1
#
_cell.length_a   1.000
_cell.length_b   1.000
_cell.length_c   1.000
_cell.angle_alpha   90.00
_cell.angle_beta   90.00
_cell.angle_gamma   90.00
#
_symmetry.space_group_name_H-M   'P 1'
#
loop_
_entity.id
_entity.type
_entity.pdbx_description
1 polymer ?
#
loop_
_entity_poly.entity_id
_entity_poly.type
_entity_poly.pdbx_seq_one_letter_code
_entity_poly.pdbx_strand_id
1 'polypeptide(L)'
;MKKYSKTSKILICAVLSVSMLLSLTSCGKKSAQEIDEYGGEDASTLISEEATEDQSLVEELVEPSEEAGVQISPNGEISWSEALTVKGNVIDVNAFVEVPELNSLNVYKSNINLDDTNGEEEFVNKIFDSDAEKLESISYTNETDYIMQLYKYDRIQDMQSEYGFDYDMIDKSFDQKYEWINTQSMSIHMYQGKFQGIDYVLLLGYDHMNNEKYINFMPKNINDYFPEHRFQTMMAKRSVLADGTKDDFDNKCLLSEEEVTSRAQEFLEGRVGLNGIDSKVGLDATDYAQEMSDMNLGMEDENQEFCLSSLVFSESDLLSTYATITEYQSYRHNMMLAEQEDKVKEYMDEHKMDDRMMATFDAALEADPAPEDKLYEDGYAVYLDDIYNINAGHPTKGSVTNGVSWGFSSAIGNKGAVMLTQEGIFGIDLKLKYETVDVTEDVELLEFDKIRESVINTLNKEVNFEELGTENLTLPGMSLCYSEVGEGSEVTLIPTWKFVVFSDKATALIKINAIDGSLHSCDIFSNLD
;
A
#
# COMPACT_ATOMS: atom_id res chain seq x y z
N MET A 1 -5.53 20.26 43.64
CA MET A 1 -5.22 21.15 42.51
C MET A 1 -4.78 22.52 43.02
N LYS A 2 -3.51 22.91 42.83
CA LYS A 2 -3.03 24.25 43.17
C LYS A 2 -3.51 25.24 42.10
N LYS A 3 -4.34 26.22 42.48
CA LYS A 3 -4.78 27.30 41.58
C LYS A 3 -3.61 28.25 41.34
N TYR A 4 -3.03 28.21 40.14
CA TYR A 4 -2.04 29.20 39.72
C TYR A 4 -2.69 30.58 39.61
N SER A 5 -2.03 31.60 40.16
CA SER A 5 -2.51 32.98 40.14
C SER A 5 -2.52 33.53 38.71
N LYS A 6 -3.43 34.47 38.42
CA LYS A 6 -3.58 35.13 37.11
C LYS A 6 -2.25 35.70 36.59
N THR A 7 -1.37 36.15 37.48
CA THR A 7 -0.03 36.66 37.19
C THR A 7 0.92 35.58 36.69
N SER A 8 0.78 34.34 37.17
CA SER A 8 1.62 33.21 36.75
C SER A 8 1.31 32.77 35.32
N LYS A 9 0.04 32.85 34.91
CA LYS A 9 -0.39 32.54 33.54
C LYS A 9 0.12 33.56 32.53
N ILE A 10 0.09 34.84 32.88
CA ILE A 10 0.61 35.93 32.02
C ILE A 10 2.12 35.78 31.81
N LEU A 11 2.87 35.39 32.86
CA LEU A 11 4.31 35.20 32.75
C LEU A 11 4.67 34.01 31.85
N ILE A 12 3.93 32.90 31.96
CA ILE A 12 4.13 31.71 31.10
C ILE A 12 3.81 32.03 29.64
N CYS A 13 2.73 32.76 29.36
CA CYS A 13 2.41 33.19 28.00
C CYS A 13 3.48 34.13 27.43
N ALA A 14 3.98 35.08 28.23
CA ALA A 14 5.03 35.99 27.77
C ALA A 14 6.36 35.27 27.48
N VAL A 15 6.72 34.25 28.27
CA VAL A 15 7.93 33.43 28.02
C VAL A 15 7.76 32.55 26.78
N LEU A 16 6.58 31.96 26.57
CA LEU A 16 6.31 31.19 25.35
C LEU A 16 6.38 32.06 24.09
N SER A 17 5.80 33.27 24.11
CA SER A 17 5.81 34.18 22.96
C SER A 17 7.22 34.69 22.61
N VAL A 18 8.08 34.93 23.60
CA VAL A 18 9.48 35.32 23.35
C VAL A 18 10.30 34.16 22.78
N SER A 19 10.00 32.92 23.18
CA SER A 19 10.67 31.72 22.67
C SER A 19 10.32 31.47 21.20
N MET A 20 9.06 31.69 20.81
CA MET A 20 8.58 31.58 19.42
C MET A 20 9.14 32.68 18.49
N LEU A 21 9.45 33.86 19.03
CA LEU A 21 10.02 34.97 18.25
C LEU A 21 11.53 34.81 18.01
N LEU A 22 12.23 34.04 18.86
CA LEU A 22 13.67 33.76 18.71
C LEU A 22 13.96 32.58 17.77
N SER A 23 12.98 31.71 17.51
CA SER A 23 13.10 30.59 16.57
C SER A 23 12.92 30.99 15.09
N LEU A 24 12.60 32.25 14.78
CA LEU A 24 12.39 32.75 13.41
C LEU A 24 13.58 33.55 12.84
N THR A 25 14.74 33.56 13.50
CA THR A 25 15.98 34.15 12.96
C THR A 25 17.11 33.14 12.91
N SER A 26 17.03 32.17 11.99
CA SER A 26 18.18 31.38 11.56
C SER A 26 17.99 30.92 10.11
N CYS A 27 18.15 31.86 9.18
CA CYS A 27 18.46 31.57 7.78
C CYS A 27 19.58 32.51 7.33
N GLY A 28 20.65 31.96 6.76
CA GLY A 28 21.49 32.66 5.79
C GLY A 28 22.89 33.08 6.23
N LYS A 29 23.84 32.14 6.16
CA LYS A 29 25.16 32.42 5.57
C LYS A 29 25.53 31.31 4.60
N LYS A 30 25.07 31.42 3.35
CA LYS A 30 25.77 30.83 2.22
C LYS A 30 27.02 31.69 1.97
N SER A 31 28.19 31.13 2.23
CA SER A 31 29.43 31.65 1.64
C SER A 31 29.40 31.31 0.15
N ALA A 32 29.39 32.35 -0.68
CA ALA A 32 29.58 32.24 -2.11
C ALA A 32 30.93 31.56 -2.39
N GLN A 33 30.90 30.44 -3.08
CA GLN A 33 32.03 29.98 -3.87
C GLN A 33 31.80 30.47 -5.29
N GLU A 34 32.73 31.28 -5.78
CA GLU A 34 32.79 31.78 -7.15
C GLU A 34 32.85 30.60 -8.12
N ILE A 35 31.95 30.62 -9.11
CA ILE A 35 32.05 29.81 -10.32
C ILE A 35 32.99 30.59 -11.25
N ASP A 36 34.21 30.10 -11.43
CA ASP A 36 35.10 30.54 -12.51
C ASP A 36 34.74 29.77 -13.79
N GLU A 37 33.90 30.38 -14.63
CA GLU A 37 33.91 30.10 -16.07
C GLU A 37 35.04 30.93 -16.69
N TYR A 38 36.06 30.27 -17.27
CA TYR A 38 36.74 30.77 -18.46
C TYR A 38 37.43 29.65 -19.24
N GLY A 39 37.01 29.50 -20.50
CA GLY A 39 37.92 29.33 -21.64
C GLY A 39 38.27 27.90 -22.05
N GLY A 40 37.66 27.44 -23.15
CA GLY A 40 38.04 26.22 -23.86
C GLY A 40 39.26 26.40 -24.78
N GLU A 41 39.63 25.29 -25.44
CA GLU A 41 40.04 25.19 -26.84
C GLU A 41 40.28 23.71 -27.22
N ASP A 42 39.59 23.28 -28.28
CA ASP A 42 39.92 22.29 -29.32
C ASP A 42 40.79 21.05 -29.01
N ALA A 43 40.25 19.88 -29.36
CA ALA A 43 40.85 19.05 -30.42
C ALA A 43 39.89 17.96 -30.93
N SER A 44 39.53 18.11 -32.21
CA SER A 44 38.89 17.13 -33.09
C SER A 44 39.59 15.77 -33.15
N THR A 45 38.83 14.68 -33.39
CA THR A 45 39.14 13.73 -34.49
C THR A 45 37.86 12.98 -34.92
N LEU A 46 37.49 13.12 -36.19
CA LEU A 46 36.53 12.33 -36.97
C LEU A 46 37.23 11.07 -37.55
N ILE A 47 36.46 9.99 -37.80
CA ILE A 47 36.52 8.98 -38.90
C ILE A 47 35.45 7.91 -38.52
N SER A 48 34.25 7.87 -39.11
CA SER A 48 33.75 7.38 -40.43
C SER A 48 33.24 5.92 -40.44
N GLU A 49 31.95 5.76 -40.78
CA GLU A 49 31.23 4.74 -41.62
C GLU A 49 31.86 3.34 -41.80
N GLU A 50 31.17 2.19 -41.75
CA GLU A 50 29.91 1.82 -42.43
C GLU A 50 29.42 0.41 -41.97
N ALA A 51 28.09 0.25 -41.81
CA ALA A 51 27.20 -0.93 -41.96
C ALA A 51 27.64 -2.38 -41.57
N THR A 52 26.88 -3.03 -40.68
CA THR A 52 26.07 -4.23 -41.04
C THR A 52 24.96 -4.48 -40.01
N GLU A 53 23.74 -4.69 -40.51
CA GLU A 53 22.62 -5.29 -39.76
C GLU A 53 22.99 -6.71 -39.31
N ASP A 54 22.81 -7.02 -38.04
CA ASP A 54 22.22 -8.30 -37.64
C ASP A 54 21.47 -8.14 -36.32
N GLN A 55 20.25 -8.68 -36.30
CA GLN A 55 19.34 -8.66 -35.17
C GLN A 55 19.79 -9.70 -34.14
N SER A 56 20.11 -9.26 -32.93
CA SER A 56 19.78 -10.02 -31.74
C SER A 56 19.38 -9.04 -30.66
N LEU A 57 18.12 -9.14 -30.22
CA LEU A 57 17.67 -8.64 -28.92
C LEU A 57 18.57 -9.27 -27.86
N VAL A 58 19.61 -8.54 -27.47
CA VAL A 58 20.39 -8.84 -26.28
C VAL A 58 19.66 -8.13 -25.16
N GLU A 59 19.10 -8.92 -24.24
CA GLU A 59 18.69 -8.48 -22.91
C GLU A 59 19.78 -7.55 -22.37
N GLU A 60 19.43 -6.30 -22.14
CA GLU A 60 20.28 -5.35 -21.44
C GLU A 60 20.27 -5.72 -19.96
N LEU A 61 20.98 -6.81 -19.63
CA LEU A 61 21.44 -7.11 -18.29
C LEU A 61 22.23 -5.89 -17.84
N VAL A 62 21.73 -5.19 -16.81
CA VAL A 62 22.49 -4.18 -16.09
C VAL A 62 23.81 -4.82 -15.68
N GLU A 63 24.91 -4.38 -16.29
CA GLU A 63 26.22 -4.93 -15.98
C GLU A 63 26.53 -4.68 -14.50
N PRO A 64 26.99 -5.69 -13.74
CA PRO A 64 27.44 -5.50 -12.37
C PRO A 64 28.52 -4.43 -12.36
N SER A 65 28.37 -3.41 -11.50
CA SER A 65 29.40 -2.38 -11.37
C SER A 65 30.72 -3.04 -10.98
N GLU A 66 31.82 -2.71 -11.67
CA GLU A 66 33.14 -3.32 -11.46
C GLU A 66 33.78 -3.02 -10.08
N GLU A 67 33.09 -2.29 -9.20
CA GLU A 67 33.54 -1.96 -7.85
C GLU A 67 32.82 -2.80 -6.79
N ALA A 68 33.35 -4.00 -6.51
CA ALA A 68 32.89 -4.81 -5.39
C ALA A 68 32.96 -4.03 -4.06
N GLY A 69 31.84 -3.96 -3.33
CA GLY A 69 31.76 -3.21 -2.07
C GLY A 69 30.37 -2.69 -1.72
N VAL A 70 30.33 -1.85 -0.69
CA VAL A 70 29.14 -1.07 -0.30
C VAL A 70 29.35 0.36 -0.78
N GLN A 71 28.38 0.90 -1.52
CA GLN A 71 28.35 2.32 -1.87
C GLN A 71 27.10 2.95 -1.25
N ILE A 72 27.30 4.07 -0.56
CA ILE A 72 26.23 4.92 -0.05
C ILE A 72 26.25 6.20 -0.87
N SER A 73 25.19 6.44 -1.64
CA SER A 73 25.10 7.66 -2.45
C SER A 73 24.72 8.85 -1.58
N PRO A 74 25.04 10.09 -2.01
CA PRO A 74 24.61 11.30 -1.31
C PRO A 74 23.09 11.47 -1.22
N ASN A 75 22.30 10.66 -1.93
CA ASN A 75 20.84 10.72 -1.93
C ASN A 75 20.20 9.66 -1.02
N GLY A 76 20.98 8.93 -0.23
CA GLY A 76 20.46 7.87 0.67
C GLY A 76 20.33 6.49 0.02
N GLU A 77 20.83 6.30 -1.20
CA GLU A 77 20.85 4.98 -1.84
C GLU A 77 21.97 4.12 -1.23
N ILE A 78 21.63 2.87 -0.91
CA ILE A 78 22.58 1.86 -0.44
C ILE A 78 22.62 0.76 -1.48
N SER A 79 23.82 0.51 -2.01
CA SER A 79 24.09 -0.64 -2.88
C SER A 79 25.13 -1.56 -2.24
N TRP A 80 24.91 -2.85 -2.41
CA TRP A 80 25.81 -3.90 -1.94
C TRP A 80 25.96 -4.95 -3.04
N SER A 81 27.16 -5.02 -3.61
CA SER A 81 27.50 -6.03 -4.62
C SER A 81 28.84 -6.69 -4.31
N GLU A 82 28.82 -8.01 -4.06
CA GLU A 82 30.01 -8.84 -3.89
C GLU A 82 29.67 -10.34 -3.94
N ALA A 83 30.68 -11.18 -4.20
CA ALA A 83 30.57 -12.63 -4.06
C ALA A 83 31.07 -13.08 -2.67
N LEU A 84 30.17 -13.55 -1.81
CA LEU A 84 30.48 -14.03 -0.47
C LEU A 84 30.80 -15.53 -0.48
N THR A 85 31.83 -15.95 0.25
CA THR A 85 32.04 -17.38 0.55
C THR A 85 31.66 -17.68 2.00
N VAL A 86 30.58 -18.45 2.19
CA VAL A 86 30.03 -18.82 3.51
C VAL A 86 29.97 -20.33 3.63
N LYS A 87 30.64 -20.92 4.63
CA LYS A 87 30.72 -22.38 4.83
C LYS A 87 31.11 -23.19 3.58
N GLY A 88 31.82 -22.58 2.62
CA GLY A 88 32.22 -23.20 1.36
C GLY A 88 31.23 -23.03 0.20
N ASN A 89 30.06 -22.44 0.45
CA ASN A 89 29.11 -22.03 -0.57
C ASN A 89 29.41 -20.60 -1.04
N VAL A 90 29.19 -20.33 -2.32
CA VAL A 90 29.31 -18.99 -2.90
C VAL A 90 27.91 -18.38 -2.99
N ILE A 91 27.73 -17.19 -2.44
CA ILE A 91 26.49 -16.40 -2.51
C ILE A 91 26.80 -15.17 -3.33
N ASP A 92 26.06 -14.97 -4.43
CA ASP A 92 26.16 -13.76 -5.24
C ASP A 92 25.25 -12.67 -4.66
N VAL A 93 25.85 -11.59 -4.16
CA VAL A 93 25.10 -10.49 -3.57
C VAL A 93 25.00 -9.37 -4.61
N ASN A 94 23.77 -8.97 -4.89
CA ASN A 94 23.47 -7.82 -5.73
C ASN A 94 22.19 -7.17 -5.19
N ALA A 95 22.33 -6.43 -4.10
CA ALA A 95 21.21 -5.80 -3.40
C ALA A 95 21.31 -4.28 -3.51
N PHE A 96 20.16 -3.65 -3.76
CA PHE A 96 20.02 -2.20 -3.83
C PHE A 96 18.76 -1.77 -3.06
N VAL A 97 18.84 -0.62 -2.40
CA VAL A 97 17.70 0.02 -1.75
C VAL A 97 17.90 1.53 -1.72
N GLU A 98 16.83 2.27 -1.98
CA GLU A 98 16.76 3.70 -1.68
C GLU A 98 16.20 3.86 -0.26
N VAL A 99 16.98 4.45 0.65
CA VAL A 99 16.50 4.79 1.99
C VAL A 99 16.45 6.31 2.08
N PRO A 100 15.35 6.91 2.56
CA PRO A 100 15.34 8.35 2.81
C PRO A 100 16.50 8.75 3.72
N GLU A 101 17.03 9.97 3.58
CA GLU A 101 18.09 10.49 4.46
C GLU A 101 17.62 10.61 5.92
N LEU A 102 17.66 9.50 6.66
CA LEU A 102 17.21 9.37 8.03
C LEU A 102 18.39 8.93 8.89
N ASN A 103 18.79 9.79 9.83
CA ASN A 103 19.81 9.45 10.82
C ASN A 103 19.23 8.62 11.98
N SER A 104 17.91 8.63 12.14
CA SER A 104 17.21 7.95 13.21
C SER A 104 15.80 7.55 12.79
N LEU A 105 15.25 6.54 13.47
CA LEU A 105 13.88 6.09 13.32
C LEU A 105 13.22 5.97 14.70
N ASN A 106 11.91 6.12 14.75
CA ASN A 106 11.18 5.94 16.00
C ASN A 106 11.02 4.45 16.33
N VAL A 107 10.92 4.13 17.62
CA VAL A 107 10.41 2.86 18.11
C VAL A 107 9.00 3.08 18.63
N TYR A 108 8.09 2.20 18.23
CA TYR A 108 6.67 2.31 18.57
C TYR A 108 6.27 1.22 19.54
N LYS A 109 5.46 1.58 20.53
CA LYS A 109 4.72 0.60 21.32
C LYS A 109 3.30 0.54 20.75
N SER A 110 2.85 -0.64 20.35
CA SER A 110 1.56 -0.81 19.69
C SER A 110 0.77 -1.97 20.30
N ASN A 111 -0.55 -1.88 20.24
CA ASN A 111 -1.45 -2.99 20.49
C ASN A 111 -1.73 -3.72 19.17
N ILE A 112 -1.69 -5.06 19.18
CA ILE A 112 -2.14 -5.90 18.05
C ILE A 112 -3.54 -6.45 18.25
N ASN A 113 -4.03 -6.51 19.48
CA ASN A 113 -5.38 -6.99 19.73
C ASN A 113 -6.39 -5.86 19.50
N LEU A 114 -6.85 -5.73 18.25
CA LEU A 114 -7.83 -4.73 17.85
C LEU A 114 -9.29 -5.20 17.99
N ASP A 115 -9.51 -6.43 18.47
CA ASP A 115 -10.84 -6.93 18.83
C ASP A 115 -11.31 -6.21 20.11
N ASP A 116 -12.10 -5.16 19.90
CA ASP A 116 -12.87 -4.49 20.93
C ASP A 116 -14.37 -4.72 20.73
N THR A 117 -14.78 -5.99 20.71
CA THR A 117 -16.20 -6.39 20.75
C THR A 117 -16.98 -5.76 21.92
N ASN A 118 -16.31 -5.29 22.98
CA ASN A 118 -16.96 -4.58 24.09
C ASN A 118 -17.26 -3.10 23.77
N GLY A 119 -16.48 -2.45 22.91
CA GLY A 119 -16.67 -1.08 22.43
C GLY A 119 -17.42 -0.99 21.10
N GLU A 120 -17.76 -2.11 20.48
CA GLU A 120 -18.38 -2.16 19.14
C GLU A 120 -19.68 -1.36 19.03
N GLU A 121 -20.59 -1.46 20.01
CA GLU A 121 -21.84 -0.69 20.00
C GLU A 121 -21.58 0.82 20.04
N GLU A 122 -20.58 1.27 20.80
CA GLU A 122 -20.18 2.69 20.84
C GLU A 122 -19.60 3.12 19.50
N PHE A 123 -18.74 2.30 18.88
CA PHE A 123 -18.20 2.54 17.55
C PHE A 123 -19.30 2.65 16.49
N VAL A 124 -20.25 1.71 16.46
CA VAL A 124 -21.38 1.68 15.53
C VAL A 124 -22.25 2.93 15.71
N ASN A 125 -22.60 3.28 16.95
CA ASN A 125 -23.40 4.48 17.22
C ASN A 125 -22.65 5.77 16.87
N LYS A 126 -21.32 5.76 16.87
CA LYS A 126 -20.49 6.92 16.52
C LYS A 126 -20.41 7.12 15.01
N ILE A 127 -20.36 6.04 14.20
CA ILE A 127 -20.21 6.15 12.75
C ILE A 127 -21.48 6.66 12.07
N PHE A 128 -22.65 6.16 12.48
CA PHE A 128 -23.94 6.54 11.91
C PHE A 128 -24.46 7.87 12.47
N ASP A 129 -25.33 8.55 11.72
CA ASP A 129 -26.07 9.74 12.19
C ASP A 129 -27.38 9.36 12.91
N SER A 130 -27.79 8.10 12.79
CA SER A 130 -28.95 7.52 13.45
C SER A 130 -28.58 6.27 14.22
N ASP A 131 -29.54 5.74 14.98
CA ASP A 131 -29.47 4.37 15.47
C ASP A 131 -29.24 3.42 14.29
N ALA A 132 -28.34 2.45 14.48
CA ALA A 132 -28.04 1.42 13.50
C ALA A 132 -28.79 0.13 13.82
N GLU A 133 -29.26 -0.54 12.78
CA GLU A 133 -29.85 -1.87 12.85
C GLU A 133 -28.78 -2.93 12.60
N LYS A 134 -28.74 -3.96 13.45
CA LYS A 134 -27.93 -5.15 13.25
C LYS A 134 -28.48 -5.96 12.06
N LEU A 135 -27.64 -6.29 11.10
CA LEU A 135 -27.97 -7.21 10.02
C LEU A 135 -27.49 -8.62 10.39
N GLU A 136 -28.42 -9.57 10.60
CA GLU A 136 -28.05 -10.98 10.84
C GLU A 136 -27.46 -11.65 9.58
N SER A 137 -27.73 -11.07 8.41
CA SER A 137 -27.20 -11.55 7.12
C SER A 137 -27.42 -10.54 6.01
N ILE A 138 -26.59 -10.63 4.97
CA ILE A 138 -26.77 -9.97 3.68
C ILE A 138 -26.79 -11.02 2.56
N SER A 139 -27.50 -10.73 1.49
CA SER A 139 -27.54 -11.54 0.27
C SER A 139 -27.80 -10.62 -0.92
N TYR A 140 -27.60 -11.12 -2.14
CA TYR A 140 -28.09 -10.42 -3.31
C TYR A 140 -29.60 -10.18 -3.17
N THR A 141 -30.05 -8.95 -3.46
CA THR A 141 -31.48 -8.61 -3.43
C THR A 141 -31.97 -7.99 -4.73
N ASN A 142 -31.14 -7.16 -5.35
CA ASN A 142 -31.34 -6.56 -6.66
C ASN A 142 -29.99 -6.09 -7.21
N GLU A 143 -30.00 -5.47 -8.39
CA GLU A 143 -28.81 -5.06 -9.12
C GLU A 143 -27.92 -4.01 -8.42
N THR A 144 -28.31 -3.41 -7.29
CA THR A 144 -27.55 -2.33 -6.64
C THR A 144 -27.47 -2.41 -5.12
N ASP A 145 -28.42 -3.07 -4.47
CA ASP A 145 -28.43 -3.22 -3.01
C ASP A 145 -27.35 -4.22 -2.55
N TYR A 146 -26.51 -3.77 -1.61
CA TYR A 146 -25.48 -4.55 -0.92
C TYR A 146 -24.30 -5.05 -1.78
N ILE A 147 -24.22 -4.68 -3.06
CA ILE A 147 -23.23 -5.25 -4.00
C ILE A 147 -21.79 -5.08 -3.48
N MET A 148 -21.39 -3.86 -3.11
CA MET A 148 -20.06 -3.61 -2.56
C MET A 148 -19.79 -4.42 -1.29
N GLN A 149 -20.80 -4.58 -0.43
CA GLN A 149 -20.67 -5.31 0.83
C GLN A 149 -20.56 -6.81 0.62
N LEU A 150 -21.25 -7.37 -0.38
CA LEU A 150 -21.13 -8.76 -0.75
C LEU A 150 -19.69 -9.06 -1.22
N TYR A 151 -19.15 -8.27 -2.15
CA TYR A 151 -17.75 -8.41 -2.59
C TYR A 151 -16.75 -8.25 -1.44
N LYS A 152 -16.96 -7.26 -0.57
CA LYS A 152 -16.06 -7.05 0.56
C LYS A 152 -16.11 -8.21 1.55
N TYR A 153 -17.31 -8.71 1.84
CA TYR A 153 -17.49 -9.84 2.75
C TYR A 153 -16.77 -11.08 2.23
N ASP A 154 -17.00 -11.40 0.95
CA ASP A 154 -16.37 -12.53 0.26
C ASP A 154 -14.84 -12.46 0.37
N ARG A 155 -14.28 -11.29 0.03
CA ARG A 155 -12.84 -11.06 0.12
C ARG A 155 -12.26 -11.19 1.54
N ILE A 156 -13.00 -10.78 2.58
CA ILE A 156 -12.56 -10.98 3.98
C ILE A 156 -12.51 -12.48 4.29
N GLN A 157 -13.41 -13.30 3.74
CA GLN A 157 -13.37 -14.75 3.91
C GLN A 157 -12.24 -15.40 3.12
N ASP A 158 -12.01 -14.97 1.89
CA ASP A 158 -10.96 -15.51 1.02
C ASP A 158 -9.55 -15.23 1.53
N MET A 159 -9.33 -14.11 2.21
CA MET A 159 -8.03 -13.86 2.87
C MET A 159 -7.65 -14.91 3.92
N GLN A 160 -8.59 -15.77 4.36
CA GLN A 160 -8.33 -16.90 5.26
C GLN A 160 -8.17 -18.25 4.55
N SER A 161 -8.56 -18.38 3.28
CA SER A 161 -8.50 -19.66 2.59
C SER A 161 -7.05 -19.96 2.12
N GLU A 162 -6.58 -21.19 2.39
CA GLU A 162 -5.27 -21.65 1.88
C GLU A 162 -5.26 -21.88 0.35
N TYR A 163 -6.43 -21.82 -0.28
CA TYR A 163 -6.65 -22.08 -1.70
C TYR A 163 -7.16 -20.78 -2.32
N GLY A 164 -6.44 -20.29 -3.34
CA GLY A 164 -6.60 -18.95 -3.89
C GLY A 164 -8.02 -18.55 -4.28
N PHE A 165 -8.19 -17.24 -4.46
CA PHE A 165 -9.42 -16.53 -4.79
C PHE A 165 -10.32 -17.30 -5.77
N ASP A 166 -11.55 -17.60 -5.35
CA ASP A 166 -12.63 -18.01 -6.24
C ASP A 166 -13.36 -16.73 -6.64
N TYR A 167 -13.11 -16.24 -7.85
CA TYR A 167 -13.72 -14.98 -8.30
C TYR A 167 -15.21 -15.22 -8.59
N ASP A 168 -16.05 -15.08 -7.58
CA ASP A 168 -17.49 -15.17 -7.70
C ASP A 168 -18.07 -13.81 -8.12
N MET A 169 -18.54 -13.72 -9.38
CA MET A 169 -19.30 -12.57 -9.84
C MET A 169 -20.67 -12.54 -9.16
N ILE A 170 -20.97 -11.43 -8.48
CA ILE A 170 -22.24 -11.20 -7.81
C ILE A 170 -23.25 -10.65 -8.81
N ASP A 171 -24.15 -11.54 -9.23
CA ASP A 171 -25.26 -11.25 -10.13
C ASP A 171 -26.59 -11.81 -9.59
N LYS A 172 -27.68 -11.72 -10.37
CA LYS A 172 -28.99 -12.28 -10.00
C LYS A 172 -29.01 -13.80 -9.74
N SER A 173 -27.98 -14.52 -10.17
CA SER A 173 -27.81 -15.95 -9.94
C SER A 173 -27.06 -16.25 -8.64
N PHE A 174 -26.42 -15.24 -8.04
CA PHE A 174 -25.77 -15.34 -6.74
C PHE A 174 -26.78 -15.73 -5.66
N ASP A 175 -26.69 -16.98 -5.20
CA ASP A 175 -27.61 -17.57 -4.21
C ASP A 175 -26.99 -17.69 -2.81
N GLN A 176 -25.73 -17.27 -2.65
CA GLN A 176 -25.08 -17.27 -1.36
C GLN A 176 -25.68 -16.20 -0.44
N LYS A 177 -25.61 -16.51 0.86
CA LYS A 177 -26.09 -15.65 1.94
C LYS A 177 -25.00 -15.57 2.98
N TYR A 178 -24.44 -14.37 3.13
CA TYR A 178 -23.41 -14.10 4.11
C TYR A 178 -24.06 -13.78 5.45
N GLU A 179 -23.63 -14.45 6.51
CA GLU A 179 -24.24 -14.38 7.84
C GLU A 179 -23.38 -13.59 8.82
N TRP A 180 -23.97 -13.18 9.93
CA TRP A 180 -23.21 -12.68 11.06
C TRP A 180 -22.30 -13.79 11.60
N ILE A 181 -20.98 -13.59 11.54
CA ILE A 181 -20.00 -14.58 12.02
C ILE A 181 -19.39 -14.11 13.34
N ASN A 182 -19.32 -15.02 14.31
CA ASN A 182 -18.56 -14.83 15.53
C ASN A 182 -17.95 -16.17 15.94
N THR A 183 -16.77 -16.46 15.40
CA THR A 183 -16.03 -17.71 15.62
C THR A 183 -14.68 -17.42 16.27
N GLN A 184 -13.92 -18.47 16.61
CA GLN A 184 -12.61 -18.30 17.21
C GLN A 184 -11.53 -17.79 16.24
N SER A 185 -11.71 -18.01 14.94
CA SER A 185 -10.75 -17.60 13.90
C SER A 185 -11.16 -16.31 13.21
N MET A 186 -12.46 -16.05 13.07
CA MET A 186 -12.99 -14.85 12.41
C MET A 186 -14.28 -14.37 13.07
N SER A 187 -14.47 -13.06 13.14
CA SER A 187 -15.79 -12.43 13.33
C SER A 187 -16.08 -11.48 12.17
N ILE A 188 -17.33 -11.47 11.69
CA ILE A 188 -17.80 -10.51 10.68
C ILE A 188 -19.20 -10.05 11.11
N HIS A 189 -19.26 -8.80 11.52
CA HIS A 189 -20.41 -8.13 12.07
C HIS A 189 -20.91 -7.07 11.09
N MET A 190 -22.23 -6.92 10.98
CA MET A 190 -22.85 -6.14 9.92
C MET A 190 -23.96 -5.24 10.45
N TYR A 191 -23.93 -3.98 10.07
CA TYR A 191 -24.87 -2.97 10.54
C TYR A 191 -25.36 -2.09 9.40
N GLN A 192 -26.60 -1.62 9.49
CA GLN A 192 -27.16 -0.65 8.56
C GLN A 192 -27.74 0.53 9.33
N GLY A 193 -27.53 1.74 8.82
CA GLY A 193 -28.06 2.96 9.41
C GLY A 193 -27.99 4.14 8.47
N LYS A 194 -28.47 5.30 8.91
CA LYS A 194 -28.38 6.53 8.12
C LYS A 194 -27.06 7.23 8.35
N PHE A 195 -26.45 7.70 7.27
CA PHE A 195 -25.33 8.62 7.28
C PHE A 195 -25.50 9.63 6.15
N GLN A 196 -25.45 10.92 6.48
CA GLN A 196 -25.74 12.02 5.54
C GLN A 196 -27.11 11.87 4.85
N GLY A 197 -28.08 11.25 5.54
CA GLY A 197 -29.44 11.03 5.03
C GLY A 197 -29.61 9.79 4.11
N ILE A 198 -28.52 9.11 3.76
CA ILE A 198 -28.50 7.93 2.89
C ILE A 198 -28.35 6.67 3.75
N ASP A 199 -28.88 5.53 3.30
CA ASP A 199 -28.66 4.24 3.96
C ASP A 199 -27.24 3.74 3.67
N TYR A 200 -26.47 3.52 4.72
CA TYR A 200 -25.12 2.97 4.67
C TYR A 200 -25.08 1.61 5.35
N VAL A 201 -24.13 0.79 4.93
CA VAL A 201 -23.81 -0.48 5.57
C VAL A 201 -22.38 -0.43 6.07
N LEU A 202 -22.22 -0.85 7.32
CA LEU A 202 -20.94 -1.06 7.97
C LEU A 202 -20.70 -2.56 8.08
N LEU A 203 -19.59 -3.03 7.52
CA LEU A 203 -19.00 -4.34 7.81
C LEU A 203 -17.81 -4.15 8.75
N LEU A 204 -17.83 -4.88 9.85
CA LEU A 204 -16.73 -5.00 10.79
C LEU A 204 -16.23 -6.43 10.80
N GLY A 205 -15.06 -6.66 10.22
CA GLY A 205 -14.39 -7.95 10.25
C GLY A 205 -13.27 -7.94 11.28
N TYR A 206 -13.04 -9.05 11.95
CA TYR A 206 -11.82 -9.29 12.70
C TYR A 206 -11.31 -10.71 12.48
N ASP A 207 -10.12 -10.77 11.91
CA ASP A 207 -9.33 -11.98 11.72
C ASP A 207 -8.49 -12.22 12.98
N HIS A 208 -8.93 -13.19 13.80
CA HIS A 208 -8.25 -13.52 15.05
C HIS A 208 -6.95 -14.30 14.85
N MET A 209 -6.70 -14.83 13.65
CA MET A 209 -5.47 -15.56 13.34
C MET A 209 -4.34 -14.61 12.97
N ASN A 210 -4.65 -13.58 12.18
CA ASN A 210 -3.66 -12.59 11.72
C ASN A 210 -3.66 -11.29 12.55
N ASN A 211 -4.61 -11.14 13.49
CA ASN A 211 -4.84 -9.93 14.28
C ASN A 211 -5.14 -8.70 13.40
N GLU A 212 -6.04 -8.88 12.44
CA GLU A 212 -6.39 -7.84 11.47
C GLU A 212 -7.86 -7.45 11.61
N LYS A 213 -8.12 -6.15 11.66
CA LYS A 213 -9.44 -5.56 11.73
C LYS A 213 -9.80 -4.93 10.38
N TYR A 214 -10.94 -5.32 9.85
CA TYR A 214 -11.51 -4.81 8.62
C TYR A 214 -12.66 -3.86 8.94
N ILE A 215 -12.64 -2.67 8.34
CA ILE A 215 -13.73 -1.69 8.47
C ILE A 215 -14.13 -1.26 7.06
N ASN A 216 -15.31 -1.68 6.61
CA ASN A 216 -15.88 -1.22 5.36
C ASN A 216 -17.19 -0.49 5.62
N PHE A 217 -17.28 0.75 5.16
CA PHE A 217 -18.45 1.58 5.37
C PHE A 217 -18.79 2.31 4.08
N MET A 218 -19.85 1.88 3.42
CA MET A 218 -20.24 2.34 2.08
C MET A 218 -21.77 2.48 1.99
N PRO A 219 -22.28 3.22 0.99
CA PRO A 219 -23.71 3.27 0.72
C PRO A 219 -24.24 1.85 0.50
N LYS A 220 -25.46 1.61 0.97
CA LYS A 220 -26.17 0.36 0.71
C LYS A 220 -26.46 0.20 -0.78
N ASN A 221 -26.84 1.30 -1.42
CA ASN A 221 -27.26 1.37 -2.82
C ASN A 221 -26.63 2.61 -3.46
N ILE A 222 -25.89 2.42 -4.56
CA ILE A 222 -25.25 3.52 -5.28
C ILE A 222 -26.26 4.53 -5.86
N ASN A 223 -27.47 4.08 -6.23
CA ASN A 223 -28.54 4.94 -6.75
C ASN A 223 -29.16 5.82 -5.67
N ASP A 224 -29.04 5.49 -4.38
CA ASP A 224 -29.47 6.40 -3.32
C ASP A 224 -28.50 7.58 -3.17
N TYR A 225 -27.22 7.35 -3.50
CA TYR A 225 -26.18 8.39 -3.49
C TYR A 225 -26.19 9.22 -4.79
N PHE A 226 -26.34 8.56 -5.94
CA PHE A 226 -26.42 9.20 -7.26
C PHE A 226 -27.75 8.85 -7.97
N PRO A 227 -28.89 9.45 -7.57
CA PRO A 227 -30.21 9.04 -8.07
C PRO A 227 -30.44 9.28 -9.57
N GLU A 228 -29.70 10.21 -10.14
CA GLU A 228 -29.77 10.57 -11.57
C GLU A 228 -28.89 9.69 -12.46
N HIS A 229 -28.07 8.81 -11.87
CA HIS A 229 -27.12 7.95 -12.57
C HIS A 229 -27.39 6.47 -12.29
N ARG A 230 -26.88 5.61 -13.16
CA ARG A 230 -26.95 4.14 -12.97
C ARG A 230 -25.55 3.56 -13.07
N PHE A 231 -24.70 3.94 -12.13
CA PHE A 231 -23.31 3.53 -12.13
C PHE A 231 -23.17 2.04 -11.82
N GLN A 232 -22.30 1.37 -12.59
CA GLN A 232 -21.96 -0.03 -12.45
C GLN A 232 -20.58 -0.22 -11.81
N THR A 233 -19.60 0.61 -12.20
CA THR A 233 -18.22 0.51 -11.72
C THR A 233 -17.75 1.87 -11.19
N MET A 234 -16.97 1.86 -10.11
CA MET A 234 -16.16 2.99 -9.66
C MET A 234 -14.68 2.64 -9.81
N MET A 235 -13.86 3.63 -10.14
CA MET A 235 -12.41 3.51 -10.21
C MET A 235 -11.78 4.66 -9.43
N ALA A 236 -10.69 4.36 -8.71
CA ALA A 236 -9.77 5.41 -8.28
C ALA A 236 -8.61 5.46 -9.28
N LYS A 237 -8.43 6.61 -9.93
CA LYS A 237 -7.31 6.87 -10.84
C LYS A 237 -6.53 8.10 -10.41
N ARG A 238 -5.27 8.23 -10.81
CA ARG A 238 -4.53 9.48 -10.57
C ARG A 238 -5.16 10.66 -11.32
N SER A 239 -5.19 11.82 -10.67
CA SER A 239 -5.66 13.09 -11.26
C SER A 239 -4.65 13.73 -12.23
N VAL A 240 -3.47 13.12 -12.36
CA VAL A 240 -2.37 13.57 -13.22
C VAL A 240 -1.91 12.39 -14.07
N LEU A 241 -1.72 12.64 -15.37
CA LEU A 241 -1.19 11.69 -16.33
C LEU A 241 0.31 11.44 -16.10
N ALA A 242 0.83 10.37 -16.71
CA ALA A 242 2.24 9.99 -16.63
C ALA A 242 3.22 11.12 -17.02
N ASP A 243 2.81 11.99 -17.95
CA ASP A 243 3.59 13.13 -18.42
C ASP A 243 3.51 14.38 -17.51
N GLY A 244 2.85 14.26 -16.35
CA GLY A 244 2.66 15.33 -15.38
C GLY A 244 1.56 16.34 -15.75
N THR A 245 0.85 16.13 -16.86
CA THR A 245 -0.33 16.95 -17.19
C THR A 245 -1.52 16.55 -16.34
N LYS A 246 -2.29 17.53 -15.89
CA LYS A 246 -3.57 17.23 -15.21
C LYS A 246 -4.48 16.53 -16.20
N ASP A 247 -5.14 15.49 -15.73
CA ASP A 247 -6.13 14.81 -16.54
C ASP A 247 -7.25 15.81 -16.89
N ASP A 248 -7.70 15.82 -18.15
CA ASP A 248 -8.58 16.85 -18.72
C ASP A 248 -10.06 16.63 -18.34
N PHE A 249 -10.34 15.72 -17.40
CA PHE A 249 -11.69 15.48 -16.92
C PHE A 249 -12.12 16.54 -15.90
N ASP A 250 -13.36 17.00 -16.08
CA ASP A 250 -13.96 18.04 -15.25
C ASP A 250 -14.49 17.41 -13.95
N ASN A 251 -13.59 17.15 -12.99
CA ASN A 251 -13.96 16.59 -11.69
C ASN A 251 -14.92 17.54 -10.97
N LYS A 252 -16.12 17.04 -10.66
CA LYS A 252 -17.18 17.83 -10.03
C LYS A 252 -16.87 18.22 -8.59
N CYS A 253 -16.00 17.48 -7.92
CA CYS A 253 -15.55 17.80 -6.59
C CYS A 253 -14.51 18.92 -6.65
N LEU A 254 -14.91 20.10 -6.18
CA LEU A 254 -14.08 21.32 -6.20
C LEU A 254 -13.25 21.48 -4.93
N LEU A 255 -13.19 20.46 -4.07
CA LEU A 255 -12.36 20.47 -2.87
C LEU A 255 -10.89 20.45 -3.25
N SER A 256 -10.10 21.27 -2.55
CA SER A 256 -8.64 21.22 -2.64
C SER A 256 -8.08 19.99 -1.92
N GLU A 257 -6.86 19.59 -2.25
CA GLU A 257 -6.14 18.50 -1.57
C GLU A 257 -6.10 18.67 -0.04
N GLU A 258 -5.81 19.88 0.44
CA GLU A 258 -5.82 20.19 1.88
C GLU A 258 -7.21 19.96 2.51
N GLU A 259 -8.29 20.33 1.82
CA GLU A 259 -9.65 20.11 2.30
C GLU A 259 -10.05 18.64 2.28
N VAL A 260 -9.68 17.89 1.23
CA VAL A 260 -9.94 16.44 1.13
C VAL A 260 -9.23 15.72 2.28
N THR A 261 -7.93 15.94 2.43
CA THR A 261 -7.09 15.34 3.49
C THR A 261 -7.60 15.71 4.87
N SER A 262 -7.91 16.99 5.12
CA SER A 262 -8.43 17.44 6.41
C SER A 262 -9.77 16.79 6.76
N ARG A 263 -10.70 16.67 5.80
CA ARG A 263 -12.01 16.03 6.04
C ARG A 263 -11.88 14.52 6.27
N ALA A 264 -10.98 13.86 5.54
CA ALA A 264 -10.69 12.45 5.76
C ALA A 264 -10.12 12.22 7.16
N GLN A 265 -9.13 13.01 7.57
CA GLN A 265 -8.55 12.97 8.90
C GLN A 265 -9.61 13.18 9.99
N GLU A 266 -10.43 14.22 9.86
CA GLU A 266 -11.52 14.52 10.80
C GLU A 266 -12.54 13.38 10.90
N PHE A 267 -12.82 12.68 9.80
CA PHE A 267 -13.70 11.52 9.81
C PHE A 267 -13.06 10.32 10.53
N LEU A 268 -11.80 10.01 10.25
CA LEU A 268 -11.08 8.92 10.90
C LEU A 268 -10.97 9.14 12.41
N GLU A 269 -10.62 10.34 12.87
CA GLU A 269 -10.54 10.67 14.30
C GLU A 269 -11.92 10.78 14.94
N GLY A 270 -12.80 11.56 14.31
CA GLY A 270 -14.08 11.97 14.85
C GLY A 270 -15.16 10.90 14.78
N ARG A 271 -15.10 9.95 13.84
CA ARG A 271 -16.10 8.90 13.63
C ARG A 271 -15.53 7.50 13.82
N VAL A 272 -14.43 7.17 13.14
CA VAL A 272 -13.81 5.84 13.23
C VAL A 272 -13.08 5.66 14.58
N GLY A 273 -12.55 6.73 15.16
CA GLY A 273 -11.79 6.68 16.41
C GLY A 273 -10.33 6.27 16.25
N LEU A 274 -9.77 6.32 15.03
CA LEU A 274 -8.33 6.27 14.82
C LEU A 274 -7.74 7.61 15.20
N ASN A 275 -6.73 7.66 16.05
CA ASN A 275 -6.23 8.94 16.59
C ASN A 275 -4.75 9.16 16.27
N GLY A 276 -4.40 10.43 16.11
CA GLY A 276 -3.02 10.88 16.05
C GLY A 276 -2.29 10.31 14.85
N ILE A 277 -1.32 9.44 15.12
CA ILE A 277 -0.42 8.93 14.09
C ILE A 277 -1.06 7.81 13.25
N ASP A 278 -2.00 7.04 13.81
CA ASP A 278 -2.65 5.91 13.12
C ASP A 278 -3.76 6.36 12.15
N SER A 279 -4.20 7.61 12.24
CA SER A 279 -5.23 8.20 11.36
C SER A 279 -4.64 9.05 10.24
N LYS A 280 -3.30 9.18 10.17
CA LYS A 280 -2.65 10.04 9.18
C LYS A 280 -3.01 9.55 7.78
N VAL A 281 -3.44 10.48 6.93
CA VAL A 281 -3.74 10.20 5.52
C VAL A 281 -2.77 10.89 4.59
N GLY A 282 -2.48 10.24 3.46
CA GLY A 282 -1.63 10.72 2.39
C GLY A 282 -2.23 10.44 1.01
N LEU A 283 -1.43 10.71 -0.02
CA LEU A 283 -1.80 10.53 -1.42
C LEU A 283 -1.24 9.24 -2.02
N ASP A 284 -0.38 8.53 -1.27
CA ASP A 284 0.25 7.30 -1.73
C ASP A 284 -0.72 6.13 -1.64
N ALA A 285 -1.15 5.66 -2.81
CA ALA A 285 -2.07 4.54 -2.94
C ALA A 285 -1.38 3.18 -2.89
N THR A 286 -0.04 3.13 -2.89
CA THR A 286 0.73 1.92 -3.22
C THR A 286 0.37 0.72 -2.37
N ASP A 287 0.45 0.85 -1.04
CA ASP A 287 0.20 -0.27 -0.12
C ASP A 287 -1.26 -0.74 -0.16
N TYR A 288 -2.20 0.20 -0.32
CA TYR A 288 -3.61 -0.14 -0.49
C TYR A 288 -3.88 -0.81 -1.84
N ALA A 289 -3.30 -0.30 -2.93
CA ALA A 289 -3.46 -0.84 -4.26
C ALA A 289 -2.90 -2.26 -4.36
N GLN A 290 -1.72 -2.53 -3.78
CA GLN A 290 -1.14 -3.87 -3.74
C GLN A 290 -2.02 -4.89 -3.01
N GLU A 291 -2.71 -4.47 -1.95
CA GLU A 291 -3.63 -5.36 -1.26
C GLU A 291 -4.93 -5.57 -2.04
N MET A 292 -5.43 -4.53 -2.71
CA MET A 292 -6.69 -4.56 -3.45
C MET A 292 -6.58 -5.07 -4.88
N SER A 293 -5.36 -5.23 -5.41
CA SER A 293 -5.14 -5.75 -6.75
C SER A 293 -5.04 -7.27 -6.71
N ASP A 294 -6.14 -7.95 -6.98
CA ASP A 294 -6.13 -9.39 -7.31
C ASP A 294 -5.58 -9.64 -8.74
N MET A 295 -5.29 -8.57 -9.48
CA MET A 295 -4.65 -8.58 -10.78
C MET A 295 -3.43 -7.65 -10.73
N ASN A 296 -2.26 -8.18 -11.08
CA ASN A 296 -1.05 -7.39 -11.37
C ASN A 296 -1.36 -6.37 -12.49
N LEU A 297 -1.89 -5.21 -12.13
CA LEU A 297 -1.92 -4.05 -13.01
C LEU A 297 -0.54 -3.40 -12.88
N GLY A 298 0.28 -3.64 -13.89
CA GLY A 298 1.69 -3.25 -13.96
C GLY A 298 1.96 -1.87 -13.35
N MET A 299 2.74 -1.86 -12.28
CA MET A 299 3.32 -0.65 -11.69
C MET A 299 4.55 -0.28 -12.52
N GLU A 300 4.37 0.34 -13.69
CA GLU A 300 5.48 0.65 -14.62
C GLU A 300 5.68 2.16 -14.85
N ASP A 301 5.72 3.00 -13.81
CA ASP A 301 6.28 4.33 -14.04
C ASP A 301 7.24 4.82 -12.95
N GLU A 302 8.44 5.18 -13.38
CA GLU A 302 9.63 5.44 -12.58
C GLU A 302 9.76 6.90 -12.13
N ASN A 303 8.83 7.79 -12.53
CA ASN A 303 8.93 9.25 -12.34
C ASN A 303 7.69 9.90 -11.71
N GLN A 304 7.17 9.33 -10.62
CA GLN A 304 5.84 9.72 -10.14
C GLN A 304 5.85 10.72 -8.98
N GLU A 305 5.31 11.93 -9.18
CA GLU A 305 4.92 12.79 -8.04
C GLU A 305 3.59 12.29 -7.43
N PHE A 306 3.52 12.12 -6.12
CA PHE A 306 2.27 11.77 -5.44
C PHE A 306 1.20 12.85 -5.68
N CYS A 307 0.02 12.44 -6.14
CA CYS A 307 -1.11 13.33 -6.44
C CYS A 307 -2.42 12.69 -5.97
N LEU A 308 -3.48 13.48 -5.81
CA LEU A 308 -4.81 12.95 -5.51
C LEU A 308 -5.25 11.88 -6.52
N SER A 309 -5.87 10.82 -6.01
CA SER A 309 -6.62 9.87 -6.83
C SER A 309 -8.05 10.36 -6.99
N SER A 310 -8.50 10.64 -8.21
CA SER A 310 -9.89 10.98 -8.52
C SER A 310 -10.79 9.75 -8.55
N LEU A 311 -12.01 9.91 -8.04
CA LEU A 311 -13.07 8.90 -8.14
C LEU A 311 -13.82 9.06 -9.46
N VAL A 312 -13.77 8.01 -10.27
CA VAL A 312 -14.38 7.93 -11.60
C VAL A 312 -15.47 6.89 -11.57
N PHE A 313 -16.66 7.23 -12.04
CA PHE A 313 -17.81 6.36 -12.10
C PHE A 313 -18.17 6.10 -13.56
N SER A 314 -18.58 4.86 -13.86
CA SER A 314 -19.06 4.45 -15.17
C SER A 314 -20.44 3.81 -15.05
N GLU A 315 -21.33 4.11 -16.00
CA GLU A 315 -22.62 3.40 -16.17
C GLU A 315 -22.44 2.04 -16.87
N SER A 316 -21.22 1.73 -17.31
CA SER A 316 -20.85 0.47 -17.94
C SER A 316 -20.02 -0.40 -16.98
N ASP A 317 -20.16 -1.70 -17.17
CA ASP A 317 -19.34 -2.73 -16.52
C ASP A 317 -17.96 -2.80 -17.19
N LEU A 318 -17.03 -2.10 -16.55
CA LEU A 318 -15.64 -1.99 -16.98
C LEU A 318 -14.79 -3.18 -16.53
N LEU A 319 -15.32 -4.06 -15.69
CA LEU A 319 -14.58 -5.18 -15.11
C LEU A 319 -14.75 -6.46 -15.93
N SER A 320 -15.94 -6.68 -16.49
CA SER A 320 -16.18 -7.79 -17.42
C SER A 320 -15.54 -7.58 -18.79
N THR A 321 -15.20 -6.34 -19.13
CA THR A 321 -14.40 -5.95 -20.30
C THR A 321 -12.91 -5.83 -19.94
N TYR A 322 -12.34 -6.93 -19.45
CA TYR A 322 -10.98 -7.07 -18.91
C TYR A 322 -9.84 -6.36 -19.70
N ALA A 323 -10.01 -6.06 -20.99
CA ALA A 323 -8.93 -5.63 -21.87
C ALA A 323 -8.93 -4.18 -22.37
N THR A 324 -9.89 -3.33 -22.03
CA THR A 324 -9.89 -2.00 -22.65
C THR A 324 -10.26 -0.93 -21.67
N ILE A 325 -9.23 -0.39 -21.02
CA ILE A 325 -8.88 1.04 -21.13
C ILE A 325 -7.34 1.14 -21.04
N THR A 326 -6.63 0.49 -21.97
CA THR A 326 -5.16 0.53 -22.11
C THR A 326 -4.61 1.83 -22.71
N GLU A 327 -5.48 2.78 -23.10
CA GLU A 327 -5.05 4.09 -23.60
C GLU A 327 -4.71 5.11 -22.49
N TYR A 328 -5.03 4.81 -21.23
CA TYR A 328 -4.71 5.70 -20.10
C TYR A 328 -3.93 4.93 -19.04
N GLN A 329 -2.60 5.05 -19.12
CA GLN A 329 -1.54 4.45 -18.29
C GLN A 329 -1.55 4.94 -16.83
N SER A 330 -2.68 4.87 -16.13
CA SER A 330 -2.75 5.24 -14.71
C SER A 330 -3.39 4.12 -13.88
N TYR A 331 -2.85 3.94 -12.66
CA TYR A 331 -3.29 2.98 -11.65
C TYR A 331 -4.80 2.95 -11.50
N ARG A 332 -5.36 1.73 -11.42
CA ARG A 332 -6.81 1.55 -11.27
C ARG A 332 -7.10 0.61 -10.13
N HIS A 333 -7.75 1.13 -9.11
CA HIS A 333 -8.49 0.31 -8.18
C HIS A 333 -9.97 0.38 -8.56
N ASN A 334 -10.53 -0.75 -8.98
CA ASN A 334 -11.92 -0.86 -9.40
C ASN A 334 -12.77 -1.38 -8.24
N MET A 335 -13.95 -0.79 -8.05
CA MET A 335 -14.97 -1.25 -7.13
C MET A 335 -16.27 -1.49 -7.88
N MET A 336 -16.94 -2.61 -7.58
CA MET A 336 -18.22 -2.97 -8.18
C MET A 336 -19.35 -2.31 -7.41
N LEU A 337 -20.13 -1.45 -8.07
CA LEU A 337 -21.21 -0.69 -7.45
C LEU A 337 -22.59 -1.31 -7.69
N ALA A 338 -22.70 -2.14 -8.73
CA ALA A 338 -23.93 -2.79 -9.18
C ALA A 338 -23.62 -4.22 -9.68
N GLU A 339 -24.65 -5.03 -9.93
CA GLU A 339 -24.54 -6.30 -10.64
C GLU A 339 -23.74 -6.12 -11.94
N GLN A 340 -22.74 -6.98 -12.11
CA GLN A 340 -21.86 -7.01 -13.28
C GLN A 340 -22.18 -8.26 -14.13
N GLU A 341 -21.81 -8.24 -15.40
CA GLU A 341 -21.95 -9.38 -16.31
C GLU A 341 -20.75 -10.32 -16.16
N ASP A 342 -20.96 -11.63 -15.99
CA ASP A 342 -19.88 -12.61 -15.93
C ASP A 342 -19.40 -13.02 -17.34
N LYS A 343 -18.78 -12.07 -18.05
CA LYS A 343 -18.28 -12.29 -19.42
C LYS A 343 -17.20 -13.36 -19.49
N VAL A 344 -16.49 -13.60 -18.39
CA VAL A 344 -15.48 -14.67 -18.29
C VAL A 344 -16.15 -16.02 -18.43
N LYS A 345 -17.16 -16.26 -17.59
CA LYS A 345 -17.94 -17.49 -17.63
C LYS A 345 -18.70 -17.64 -18.93
N GLU A 346 -19.28 -16.57 -19.47
CA GLU A 346 -19.92 -16.59 -20.79
C GLU A 346 -18.93 -17.08 -21.87
N TYR A 347 -17.72 -16.51 -21.91
CA TYR A 347 -16.69 -16.92 -22.85
C TYR A 347 -16.23 -18.37 -22.64
N MET A 348 -16.01 -18.78 -21.39
CA MET A 348 -15.61 -20.14 -21.04
C MET A 348 -16.68 -21.17 -21.44
N ASP A 349 -17.95 -20.88 -21.18
CA ASP A 349 -19.11 -21.70 -21.55
C ASP A 349 -19.24 -21.82 -23.07
N GLU A 350 -19.11 -20.71 -23.79
CA GLU A 350 -19.15 -20.67 -25.26
C GLU A 350 -18.03 -21.51 -25.89
N HIS A 351 -16.82 -21.44 -25.33
CA HIS A 351 -15.63 -22.11 -25.85
C HIS A 351 -15.37 -23.49 -25.24
N LYS A 352 -16.19 -23.93 -24.28
CA LYS A 352 -16.04 -25.18 -23.52
C LYS A 352 -14.65 -25.31 -22.90
N MET A 353 -14.14 -24.21 -22.37
CA MET A 353 -12.88 -24.18 -21.64
C MET A 353 -13.08 -24.78 -20.25
N ASP A 354 -12.02 -25.35 -19.67
CA ASP A 354 -12.02 -25.71 -18.25
C ASP A 354 -11.34 -24.60 -17.44
N ASP A 355 -11.55 -24.59 -16.13
CA ASP A 355 -11.08 -23.54 -15.21
C ASP A 355 -9.55 -23.36 -15.23
N ARG A 356 -8.81 -24.35 -15.74
CA ARG A 356 -7.35 -24.29 -15.89
C ARG A 356 -6.88 -23.52 -17.12
N MET A 357 -7.80 -23.08 -17.97
CA MET A 357 -7.52 -22.28 -19.17
C MET A 357 -7.76 -20.78 -18.96
N MET A 358 -7.97 -20.31 -17.72
CA MET A 358 -8.13 -18.89 -17.37
C MET A 358 -7.00 -17.99 -17.89
N ALA A 359 -5.74 -18.47 -17.89
CA ALA A 359 -4.62 -17.74 -18.47
C ALA A 359 -4.74 -17.49 -20.00
N THR A 360 -5.65 -18.19 -20.68
CA THR A 360 -5.95 -18.01 -22.12
C THR A 360 -7.02 -16.94 -22.35
N PHE A 361 -7.75 -16.53 -21.30
CA PHE A 361 -8.77 -15.49 -21.34
C PHE A 361 -8.12 -14.09 -21.45
N ASP A 362 -7.03 -13.86 -20.71
CA ASP A 362 -6.23 -12.62 -20.78
C ASP A 362 -5.81 -12.26 -22.22
N ALA A 363 -5.49 -13.26 -23.04
CA ALA A 363 -5.05 -13.08 -24.43
C ALA A 363 -6.19 -12.93 -25.46
N ALA A 364 -7.43 -13.30 -25.10
CA ALA A 364 -8.57 -13.29 -26.03
C ALA A 364 -9.38 -11.98 -25.99
N LEU A 365 -9.30 -11.24 -24.87
CA LEU A 365 -10.05 -10.02 -24.64
C LEU A 365 -9.45 -8.77 -25.26
N GLU A 366 -8.18 -8.78 -25.70
CA GLU A 366 -7.50 -7.64 -26.39
C GLU A 366 -8.28 -7.06 -27.60
N ALA A 367 -9.42 -7.65 -27.98
CA ALA A 367 -10.14 -7.38 -29.21
C ALA A 367 -11.44 -6.55 -29.10
N ASP A 368 -12.03 -6.33 -27.91
CA ASP A 368 -13.28 -5.53 -27.81
C ASP A 368 -12.97 -4.12 -27.31
N PRO A 369 -13.13 -3.05 -28.11
CA PRO A 369 -12.92 -1.68 -27.65
C PRO A 369 -13.83 -1.36 -26.46
N ALA A 370 -13.30 -0.61 -25.49
CA ALA A 370 -14.10 -0.08 -24.40
C ALA A 370 -15.35 0.58 -24.98
N PRO A 371 -16.55 0.33 -24.46
CA PRO A 371 -17.71 1.10 -24.86
C PRO A 371 -17.38 2.60 -24.75
N GLU A 372 -17.97 3.44 -25.62
CA GLU A 372 -17.82 4.90 -25.55
C GLU A 372 -18.46 5.41 -24.24
N ASP A 373 -17.74 5.22 -23.15
CA ASP A 373 -18.27 5.35 -21.81
C ASP A 373 -18.29 6.79 -21.39
N LYS A 374 -19.43 7.19 -20.83
CA LYS A 374 -19.53 8.46 -20.12
C LYS A 374 -18.90 8.27 -18.75
N LEU A 375 -17.60 8.51 -18.68
CA LEU A 375 -16.89 8.63 -17.42
C LEU A 375 -17.40 9.87 -16.67
N TYR A 376 -17.68 9.67 -15.40
CA TYR A 376 -18.16 10.69 -14.50
C TYR A 376 -17.19 10.86 -13.34
N GLU A 377 -16.61 12.04 -13.16
CA GLU A 377 -15.68 12.28 -12.07
C GLU A 377 -16.31 13.14 -10.98
N ASP A 378 -16.32 12.61 -9.77
CA ASP A 378 -16.84 13.31 -8.60
C ASP A 378 -16.18 12.78 -7.34
N GLY A 379 -15.08 13.43 -6.97
CA GLY A 379 -14.41 13.14 -5.72
C GLY A 379 -12.98 12.69 -5.85
N TYR A 380 -12.45 12.33 -4.68
CA TYR A 380 -11.09 11.90 -4.48
C TYR A 380 -11.01 10.78 -3.44
N ALA A 381 -9.99 9.94 -3.58
CA ALA A 381 -9.53 9.02 -2.56
C ALA A 381 -8.22 9.54 -1.95
N VAL A 382 -8.10 9.39 -0.63
CA VAL A 382 -6.84 9.51 0.11
C VAL A 382 -6.64 8.23 0.91
N TYR A 383 -5.40 7.94 1.28
CA TYR A 383 -5.01 6.63 1.79
C TYR A 383 -4.41 6.76 3.18
N LEU A 384 -4.58 5.74 4.03
CA LEU A 384 -3.85 5.70 5.30
C LEU A 384 -2.36 5.66 5.02
N ASP A 385 -1.64 6.62 5.60
CA ASP A 385 -0.20 6.72 5.53
C ASP A 385 0.38 5.77 6.58
N ASP A 386 0.84 4.59 6.16
CA ASP A 386 1.44 3.63 7.07
C ASP A 386 2.74 4.24 7.63
N ILE A 387 2.69 4.64 8.89
CA ILE A 387 3.84 5.23 9.59
C ILE A 387 5.00 4.25 9.75
N TYR A 388 4.74 2.96 9.56
CA TYR A 388 5.74 1.90 9.56
C TYR A 388 6.31 1.66 8.15
N ASN A 389 5.74 2.29 7.12
CA ASN A 389 6.35 2.33 5.80
C ASN A 389 7.41 3.45 5.78
N ILE A 390 8.66 3.03 5.85
CA ILE A 390 9.82 3.93 5.93
C ILE A 390 10.02 4.70 4.61
N ASN A 391 9.44 4.23 3.51
CA ASN A 391 9.49 4.88 2.21
C ASN A 391 8.25 5.75 1.94
N ALA A 392 7.29 5.80 2.86
CA ALA A 392 6.05 6.56 2.66
C ALA A 392 6.35 8.06 2.46
N GLY A 393 5.79 8.63 1.40
CA GLY A 393 5.97 10.03 1.04
C GLY A 393 7.27 10.35 0.27
N HIS A 394 8.09 9.35 -0.04
CA HIS A 394 9.20 9.49 -0.99
C HIS A 394 8.88 8.73 -2.27
N PRO A 395 8.60 9.42 -3.39
CA PRO A 395 8.47 8.74 -4.66
C PRO A 395 9.85 8.20 -5.01
N THR A 396 10.03 6.89 -4.89
CA THR A 396 11.27 6.24 -5.26
C THR A 396 11.47 6.47 -6.75
N LYS A 397 12.53 7.20 -7.11
CA LYS A 397 12.87 7.38 -8.52
C LYS A 397 13.46 6.05 -9.00
N GLY A 398 12.68 5.29 -9.77
CA GLY A 398 13.21 4.10 -10.44
C GLY A 398 13.42 2.86 -9.58
N SER A 399 12.61 2.62 -8.54
CA SER A 399 12.55 1.29 -7.92
C SER A 399 11.58 0.33 -8.64
N VAL A 400 11.60 0.35 -9.98
CA VAL A 400 11.30 -0.85 -10.79
C VAL A 400 12.64 -1.39 -11.29
N THR A 401 13.64 -1.49 -10.41
CA THR A 401 14.81 -2.30 -10.75
C THR A 401 14.36 -3.75 -10.76
N ASN A 402 14.87 -4.50 -11.75
CA ASN A 402 14.67 -5.94 -12.01
C ASN A 402 14.87 -6.90 -10.81
N GLY A 403 14.97 -6.41 -9.57
CA GLY A 403 14.79 -7.16 -8.34
C GLY A 403 13.33 -7.17 -7.93
N VAL A 404 12.49 -7.94 -8.65
CA VAL A 404 11.38 -8.71 -8.04
C VAL A 404 10.74 -8.07 -6.81
N SER A 405 9.71 -7.25 -7.04
CA SER A 405 8.67 -6.92 -6.05
C SER A 405 7.84 -8.18 -5.74
N TRP A 406 8.46 -9.24 -5.20
CA TRP A 406 7.75 -10.40 -4.67
C TRP A 406 7.19 -10.05 -3.28
N GLY A 407 6.16 -9.22 -3.18
CA GLY A 407 5.47 -9.00 -1.90
C GLY A 407 6.40 -8.66 -0.72
N PHE A 408 7.55 -8.02 -0.98
CA PHE A 408 8.58 -7.80 0.03
C PHE A 408 8.27 -6.61 0.93
N SER A 409 7.36 -5.74 0.48
CA SER A 409 6.54 -4.90 1.35
C SER A 409 5.64 -5.81 2.17
N SER A 410 6.13 -6.27 3.33
CA SER A 410 5.20 -6.50 4.42
C SER A 410 4.89 -5.11 4.96
N ALA A 411 3.94 -4.40 4.33
CA ALA A 411 3.26 -3.29 4.97
C ALA A 411 2.64 -3.89 6.24
N ILE A 412 3.40 -3.85 7.33
CA ILE A 412 2.98 -4.44 8.58
C ILE A 412 1.86 -3.59 9.19
N GLY A 413 1.65 -2.36 8.71
CA GLY A 413 0.76 -1.41 9.33
C GLY A 413 -0.66 -1.35 8.81
N ASN A 414 -1.28 -0.24 9.20
CA ASN A 414 -2.64 0.12 8.86
C ASN A 414 -2.66 0.65 7.44
N LYS A 415 -3.61 0.16 6.65
CA LYS A 415 -3.81 0.58 5.26
C LYS A 415 -5.29 0.71 4.97
N GLY A 416 -5.62 1.52 3.98
CA GLY A 416 -7.01 1.77 3.65
C GLY A 416 -7.19 3.01 2.81
N ALA A 417 -8.39 3.14 2.26
CA ALA A 417 -8.82 4.31 1.52
C ALA A 417 -9.98 5.01 2.23
N VAL A 418 -9.94 6.34 2.22
CA VAL A 418 -11.06 7.21 2.53
C VAL A 418 -11.49 7.91 1.25
N MET A 419 -12.74 7.72 0.88
CA MET A 419 -13.31 8.21 -0.38
C MET A 419 -14.30 9.34 -0.10
N LEU A 420 -14.14 10.44 -0.82
CA LEU A 420 -14.90 11.67 -0.65
C LEU A 420 -15.41 12.15 -1.99
N THR A 421 -16.67 12.55 -2.07
CA THR A 421 -17.26 13.24 -3.23
C THR A 421 -17.55 14.70 -2.86
N GLN A 422 -18.13 15.46 -3.80
CA GLN A 422 -18.62 16.81 -3.52
C GLN A 422 -19.67 16.86 -2.38
N GLU A 423 -20.40 15.77 -2.14
CA GLU A 423 -21.45 15.68 -1.10
C GLU A 423 -20.91 15.29 0.28
N GLY A 424 -19.66 14.79 0.37
CA GLY A 424 -19.01 14.43 1.64
C GLY A 424 -18.29 13.10 1.59
N ILE A 425 -18.24 12.40 2.71
CA ILE A 425 -17.64 11.05 2.78
C ILE A 425 -18.53 10.11 1.96
N PHE A 426 -17.97 9.54 0.90
CA PHE A 426 -18.61 8.47 0.14
C PHE A 426 -18.44 7.14 0.85
N GLY A 427 -17.27 6.88 1.44
CA GLY A 427 -17.07 5.69 2.25
C GLY A 427 -15.63 5.46 2.64
N ILE A 428 -15.40 4.38 3.37
CA ILE A 428 -14.07 3.93 3.80
C ILE A 428 -13.91 2.44 3.60
N ASP A 429 -12.70 2.03 3.25
CA ASP A 429 -12.26 0.64 3.28
C ASP A 429 -10.91 0.55 3.96
N LEU A 430 -10.89 0.03 5.18
CA LEU A 430 -9.70 0.00 6.03
C LEU A 430 -9.37 -1.44 6.43
N LYS A 431 -8.08 -1.71 6.53
CA LYS A 431 -7.50 -2.88 7.19
C LYS A 431 -6.46 -2.40 8.18
N LEU A 432 -6.68 -2.73 9.44
CA LEU A 432 -5.88 -2.27 10.55
C LEU A 432 -5.23 -3.46 11.24
N LYS A 433 -3.98 -3.30 11.65
CA LYS A 433 -3.22 -4.32 12.37
C LYS A 433 -2.66 -3.81 13.70
N TYR A 434 -2.40 -2.52 13.80
CA TYR A 434 -1.84 -1.92 15.01
C TYR A 434 -2.63 -0.70 15.48
N GLU A 435 -2.65 -0.50 16.79
CA GLU A 435 -2.98 0.77 17.43
C GLU A 435 -1.72 1.27 18.16
N THR A 436 -1.17 2.40 17.73
CA THR A 436 0.02 2.99 18.34
C THR A 436 -0.33 3.59 19.69
N VAL A 437 0.24 3.02 20.75
CA VAL A 437 0.02 3.47 22.13
C VAL A 437 1.01 4.56 22.52
N ASP A 438 2.27 4.44 22.08
CA ASP A 438 3.33 5.37 22.44
C ASP A 438 4.47 5.36 21.42
N VAL A 439 5.20 6.47 21.35
CA VAL A 439 6.48 6.58 20.64
C VAL A 439 7.57 6.62 21.70
N THR A 440 8.25 5.49 21.89
CA THR A 440 9.07 5.28 23.09
C THR A 440 10.45 5.93 23.00
N GLU A 441 11.04 5.94 21.80
CA GLU A 441 12.37 6.47 21.55
C GLU A 441 12.59 6.79 20.08
N ASP A 442 13.50 7.72 19.81
CA ASP A 442 14.07 8.01 18.50
C ASP A 442 15.50 7.43 18.50
N VAL A 443 15.75 6.42 17.68
CA VAL A 443 16.96 5.58 17.73
C VAL A 443 17.83 5.82 16.51
N GLU A 444 19.12 6.04 16.75
CA GLU A 444 20.12 6.15 15.68
C GLU A 444 20.30 4.79 14.99
N LEU A 445 20.30 4.82 13.66
CA LEU A 445 20.49 3.61 12.87
C LEU A 445 21.97 3.21 12.85
N LEU A 446 22.22 1.91 12.93
CA LEU A 446 23.56 1.37 12.82
C LEU A 446 24.07 1.56 11.38
N GLU A 447 25.33 1.99 11.25
CA GLU A 447 26.02 2.08 9.95
C GLU A 447 25.89 0.77 9.17
N PHE A 448 25.55 0.87 7.89
CA PHE A 448 25.23 -0.30 7.06
C PHE A 448 26.38 -1.32 6.97
N ASP A 449 27.65 -0.88 7.01
CA ASP A 449 28.79 -1.80 7.05
C ASP A 449 28.72 -2.79 8.23
N LYS A 450 28.22 -2.35 9.39
CA LYS A 450 28.04 -3.22 10.56
C LYS A 450 26.82 -4.13 10.41
N ILE A 451 25.78 -3.67 9.72
CA ILE A 451 24.63 -4.52 9.33
C ILE A 451 25.12 -5.62 8.39
N ARG A 452 25.91 -5.30 7.36
CA ARG A 452 26.55 -6.26 6.45
C ARG A 452 27.34 -7.32 7.22
N GLU A 453 28.20 -6.90 8.15
CA GLU A 453 28.95 -7.83 9.01
C GLU A 453 28.04 -8.77 9.81
N SER A 454 26.91 -8.23 10.29
CA SER A 454 25.91 -8.99 11.04
C SER A 454 25.20 -10.03 10.16
N VAL A 455 24.84 -9.68 8.92
CA VAL A 455 24.27 -10.62 7.93
C VAL A 455 25.26 -11.75 7.62
N ILE A 456 26.52 -11.42 7.32
CA ILE A 456 27.57 -12.42 7.04
C ILE A 456 27.76 -13.35 8.25
N ASN A 457 27.73 -12.81 9.46
CA ASN A 457 27.82 -13.59 10.68
C ASN A 457 26.60 -14.52 10.87
N THR A 458 25.39 -14.05 10.59
CA THR A 458 24.15 -14.86 10.61
C THR A 458 24.21 -15.99 9.57
N LEU A 459 24.61 -15.70 8.34
CA LEU A 459 24.81 -16.70 7.28
C LEU A 459 25.81 -17.79 7.73
N ASN A 460 26.88 -17.40 8.44
CA ASN A 460 27.88 -18.34 8.94
C ASN A 460 27.44 -19.15 10.16
N LYS A 461 26.49 -18.68 10.98
CA LYS A 461 26.16 -19.33 12.27
C LYS A 461 24.79 -19.99 12.27
N GLU A 462 23.78 -19.27 11.80
CA GLU A 462 22.37 -19.62 12.02
C GLU A 462 21.71 -20.21 10.78
N VAL A 463 22.14 -19.82 9.57
CA VAL A 463 21.54 -20.36 8.34
C VAL A 463 21.91 -21.83 8.12
N ASN A 464 20.88 -22.66 7.95
CA ASN A 464 20.98 -24.07 7.62
C ASN A 464 21.00 -24.26 6.09
N PHE A 465 22.19 -24.37 5.51
CA PHE A 465 22.35 -24.61 4.06
C PHE A 465 21.90 -26.00 3.60
N GLU A 466 21.69 -26.96 4.49
CA GLU A 466 21.08 -28.25 4.10
C GLU A 466 19.59 -28.08 3.78
N GLU A 467 18.92 -27.19 4.50
CA GLU A 467 17.52 -26.83 4.25
C GLU A 467 17.41 -25.86 3.08
N LEU A 468 18.20 -24.78 3.11
CA LEU A 468 18.19 -23.76 2.06
C LEU A 468 18.57 -24.37 0.70
N GLY A 469 19.67 -25.12 0.64
CA GLY A 469 20.30 -25.51 -0.62
C GLY A 469 21.65 -24.82 -0.78
N THR A 470 22.49 -25.36 -1.67
CA THR A 470 23.87 -24.91 -1.88
C THR A 470 24.17 -24.44 -3.29
N GLU A 471 23.21 -24.56 -4.20
CA GLU A 471 23.34 -24.20 -5.61
C GLU A 471 22.58 -22.90 -5.88
N ASN A 472 23.12 -22.06 -6.78
CA ASN A 472 22.54 -20.78 -7.23
C ASN A 472 22.11 -19.86 -6.09
N LEU A 473 22.95 -19.72 -5.05
CA LEU A 473 22.65 -18.86 -3.92
C LEU A 473 22.80 -17.39 -4.33
N THR A 474 21.73 -16.61 -4.21
CA THR A 474 21.73 -15.18 -4.52
C THR A 474 21.10 -14.38 -3.38
N LEU A 475 21.59 -13.16 -3.16
CA LEU A 475 20.96 -12.16 -2.29
C LEU A 475 20.64 -10.94 -3.15
N PRO A 476 19.45 -10.90 -3.79
CA PRO A 476 19.09 -9.85 -4.73
C PRO A 476 18.40 -8.65 -4.07
N GLY A 477 17.94 -8.77 -2.83
CA GLY A 477 17.04 -7.79 -2.22
C GLY A 477 17.38 -7.49 -0.77
N MET A 478 17.28 -6.21 -0.44
CA MET A 478 17.27 -5.72 0.93
C MET A 478 16.25 -4.61 1.10
N SER A 479 15.68 -4.51 2.30
CA SER A 479 14.76 -3.42 2.65
C SER A 479 14.90 -3.05 4.11
N LEU A 480 14.77 -1.76 4.41
CA LEU A 480 14.59 -1.29 5.79
C LEU A 480 13.08 -1.27 6.09
N CYS A 481 12.65 -1.98 7.12
CA CYS A 481 11.24 -2.10 7.51
C CYS A 481 11.11 -2.20 9.03
N TYR A 482 9.90 -2.14 9.56
CA TYR A 482 9.66 -2.45 10.96
C TYR A 482 9.46 -3.97 11.19
N SER A 483 9.76 -4.43 12.40
CA SER A 483 9.42 -5.78 12.88
C SER A 483 8.88 -5.74 14.30
N GLU A 484 7.99 -6.69 14.61
CA GLU A 484 7.38 -6.87 15.91
C GLU A 484 8.32 -7.56 16.90
N VAL A 485 8.48 -6.98 18.10
CA VAL A 485 9.20 -7.57 19.22
C VAL A 485 8.28 -7.61 20.44
N GLY A 486 8.10 -8.80 21.01
CA GLY A 486 7.27 -9.00 22.18
C GLY A 486 6.38 -10.23 22.04
N GLU A 487 5.70 -10.59 23.12
CA GLU A 487 4.68 -11.65 23.13
C GLU A 487 3.38 -11.08 23.71
N GLY A 488 2.25 -11.49 23.14
CA GLY A 488 0.91 -11.09 23.61
C GLY A 488 0.33 -9.91 22.84
N SER A 489 -0.57 -9.16 23.48
CA SER A 489 -1.38 -8.12 22.82
C SER A 489 -0.66 -6.77 22.65
N GLU A 490 0.44 -6.55 23.36
CA GLU A 490 1.29 -5.37 23.22
C GLU A 490 2.62 -5.78 22.59
N VAL A 491 3.01 -5.10 21.52
CA VAL A 491 4.28 -5.32 20.81
C VAL A 491 5.07 -4.02 20.74
N THR A 492 6.38 -4.15 20.61
CA THR A 492 7.28 -3.05 20.25
C THR A 492 7.66 -3.23 18.79
N LEU A 493 7.40 -2.22 17.96
CA LEU A 493 7.83 -2.19 16.57
C LEU A 493 9.19 -1.49 16.50
N ILE A 494 10.21 -2.22 16.05
CA ILE A 494 11.58 -1.72 15.89
C ILE A 494 11.99 -1.70 14.42
N PRO A 495 12.87 -0.77 14.00
CA PRO A 495 13.43 -0.79 12.66
C PRO A 495 14.37 -1.98 12.49
N THR A 496 14.26 -2.65 11.34
CA THR A 496 14.99 -3.86 10.98
C THR A 496 15.38 -3.86 9.51
N TRP A 497 16.56 -4.37 9.22
CA TRP A 497 17.00 -4.69 7.88
C TRP A 497 16.56 -6.10 7.51
N LYS A 498 15.81 -6.22 6.42
CA LYS A 498 15.35 -7.48 5.85
C LYS A 498 16.21 -7.83 4.65
N PHE A 499 16.69 -9.07 4.60
CA PHE A 499 17.48 -9.63 3.50
C PHE A 499 16.86 -10.95 3.08
N VAL A 500 16.86 -11.21 1.77
CA VAL A 500 16.33 -12.45 1.20
C VAL A 500 17.45 -13.16 0.47
N VAL A 501 17.69 -14.42 0.85
CA VAL A 501 18.65 -15.28 0.17
C VAL A 501 17.89 -16.38 -0.55
N PHE A 502 18.01 -16.42 -1.86
CA PHE A 502 17.41 -17.44 -2.70
C PHE A 502 18.38 -18.57 -2.98
N SER A 503 17.80 -19.72 -3.26
CA SER A 503 18.43 -20.85 -3.93
C SER A 503 17.39 -21.54 -4.78
N ASP A 504 17.79 -22.54 -5.56
CA ASP A 504 16.84 -23.36 -6.33
C ASP A 504 15.83 -24.10 -5.45
N LYS A 505 16.20 -24.44 -4.21
CA LYS A 505 15.40 -25.31 -3.33
C LYS A 505 14.50 -24.54 -2.38
N ALA A 506 15.03 -23.48 -1.77
CA ALA A 506 14.34 -22.73 -0.73
C ALA A 506 14.80 -21.27 -0.71
N THR A 507 14.07 -20.49 0.07
CA THR A 507 14.33 -19.07 0.32
C THR A 507 14.56 -18.86 1.81
N ALA A 508 15.64 -18.17 2.18
CA ALA A 508 15.88 -17.73 3.55
C ALA A 508 15.56 -16.24 3.70
N LEU A 509 14.78 -15.91 4.73
CA LEU A 509 14.47 -14.56 5.14
C LEU A 509 15.25 -14.22 6.41
N ILE A 510 16.13 -13.23 6.33
CA ILE A 510 16.98 -12.80 7.44
C ILE A 510 16.58 -11.39 7.85
N LYS A 511 16.26 -11.20 9.13
CA LYS A 511 15.97 -9.88 9.71
C LYS A 511 17.02 -9.51 10.74
N ILE A 512 17.68 -8.38 10.56
CA ILE A 512 18.70 -7.84 11.47
C ILE A 512 18.15 -6.56 12.11
N ASN A 513 18.27 -6.44 13.44
CA ASN A 513 17.91 -5.22 14.15
C ASN A 513 18.76 -4.05 13.65
N ALA A 514 18.09 -2.99 13.16
CA ALA A 514 18.78 -1.84 12.57
C ALA A 514 19.48 -0.96 13.61
N ILE A 515 19.22 -1.16 14.91
CA ILE A 515 19.79 -0.38 16.02
C ILE A 515 21.13 -0.95 16.48
N ASP A 516 21.21 -2.28 16.66
CA ASP A 516 22.36 -2.93 17.31
C ASP A 516 23.00 -4.07 16.49
N GLY A 517 22.43 -4.41 15.33
CA GLY A 517 22.94 -5.48 14.46
C GLY A 517 22.63 -6.90 14.97
N SER A 518 21.84 -7.05 16.02
CA SER A 518 21.43 -8.38 16.49
C SER A 518 20.51 -9.07 15.49
N LEU A 519 20.58 -10.41 15.45
CA LEU A 519 19.64 -11.21 14.66
C LEU A 519 18.25 -11.11 15.29
N HIS A 520 17.26 -10.66 14.51
CA HIS A 520 15.86 -10.64 14.90
C HIS A 520 15.17 -11.96 14.54
N SER A 521 15.22 -12.37 13.27
CA SER A 521 14.73 -13.68 12.82
C SER A 521 15.52 -14.22 11.63
N CYS A 522 15.46 -15.53 11.44
CA CYS A 522 16.03 -16.24 10.30
C CYS A 522 15.13 -17.42 9.96
N ASP A 523 14.34 -17.29 8.92
CA ASP A 523 13.30 -18.24 8.55
C ASP A 523 13.61 -18.83 7.16
N ILE A 524 13.44 -20.14 6.98
CA ILE A 524 13.68 -20.83 5.70
C ILE A 524 12.37 -21.44 5.21
N PHE A 525 12.00 -21.11 3.98
CA PHE A 525 10.78 -21.57 3.33
C PHE A 525 11.14 -22.40 2.10
N SER A 526 10.57 -23.58 1.94
CA SER A 526 10.72 -24.35 0.70
C SER A 526 10.08 -23.59 -0.45
N ASN A 527 10.77 -23.50 -1.59
CA ASN A 527 10.13 -23.04 -2.82
C ASN A 527 9.08 -24.11 -3.16
N LEU A 528 7.81 -23.72 -3.28
CA LEU A 528 6.71 -24.64 -3.58
C LEU A 528 7.00 -25.36 -4.91
N ASP A 529 6.87 -26.70 -4.91
CA ASP A 529 6.99 -27.58 -6.09
C ASP A 529 5.75 -27.50 -7.01
#